data_AF-A0A2G6JER9-F1
#
_entry.id   AF-A0A2G6JER9-F1
#
_cell.length_a   1.000
_cell.length_b   1.000
_cell.length_c   1.000
_cell.angle_alpha   90.00
_cell.angle_beta   90.00
_cell.angle_gamma   90.00
#
_symmetry.space_group_name_H-M   'P 1'
#
loop_
_entity.id
_entity.type
_entity.pdbx_description
1 polymer ?
#
loop_
_entity_poly.entity_id
_entity_poly.type
_entity_poly.pdbx_seq_one_letter_code
_entity_poly.pdbx_strand_id
1 'polypeptide(L)'
;MSDSWTSDLTTQEKMVLRLCKKQRLWGFLRHNRDLLFNDDVVEALRGLHTNWGQGRPPENLRQKAMAMVLQVAFGVADHEVPTLTVVDQRWQVVLGCLGIEKPLFSQGTVYNFRVRAMAGGFAQVLLERTIEVARETKGFDHKRLRVLIDSSPLLGAGRVEDGNGPACPDHPIG
;
A
#
# COMPACT_ATOMS: atom_id res chain seq x y z
N MET A 1 8.45 -19.25 -12.50
CA MET A 1 7.53 -18.38 -11.74
C MET A 1 8.37 -17.77 -10.64
N SER A 2 8.99 -16.62 -10.92
CA SER A 2 10.05 -16.08 -10.08
C SER A 2 9.45 -15.38 -8.87
N ASP A 3 9.69 -15.91 -7.67
CA ASP A 3 9.48 -15.19 -6.41
C ASP A 3 10.37 -13.94 -6.42
N SER A 4 9.82 -12.77 -6.80
CA SER A 4 10.65 -11.57 -7.02
C SER A 4 10.91 -10.75 -5.76
N TRP A 5 10.25 -11.06 -4.64
CA TRP A 5 10.54 -10.41 -3.36
C TRP A 5 11.67 -11.13 -2.67
N THR A 6 12.89 -10.72 -2.99
CA THR A 6 14.07 -11.15 -2.27
C THR A 6 14.19 -10.36 -0.95
N SER A 7 14.65 -11.03 0.10
CA SER A 7 14.96 -10.39 1.38
C SER A 7 16.20 -9.48 1.25
N ASP A 8 17.10 -9.78 0.32
CA ASP A 8 18.30 -8.99 0.06
C ASP A 8 17.99 -7.61 -0.53
N LEU A 9 18.76 -6.62 -0.08
CA LEU A 9 18.70 -5.24 -0.58
C LEU A 9 19.79 -4.99 -1.62
N THR A 10 19.39 -4.44 -2.77
CA THR A 10 20.33 -3.90 -3.75
C THR A 10 21.08 -2.68 -3.20
N THR A 11 22.20 -2.31 -3.82
CA THR A 11 22.97 -1.10 -3.45
C THR A 11 22.12 0.17 -3.52
N GLN A 12 21.25 0.28 -4.52
CA GLN A 12 20.36 1.44 -4.68
C GLN A 12 19.27 1.47 -3.61
N GLU A 13 18.65 0.33 -3.28
CA GLU A 13 17.67 0.26 -2.18
C GLU A 13 18.32 0.66 -0.84
N LYS A 14 19.56 0.18 -0.56
CA LYS A 14 20.32 0.57 0.64
C LYS A 14 20.55 2.08 0.70
N MET A 15 20.85 2.72 -0.44
CA MET A 15 21.05 4.16 -0.52
C MET A 15 19.76 4.92 -0.16
N VAL A 16 18.62 4.56 -0.76
CA VAL A 16 17.32 5.19 -0.49
C VAL A 16 16.94 5.03 0.99
N LEU A 17 17.10 3.83 1.55
CA LEU A 17 16.80 3.58 2.97
C LEU A 17 17.72 4.34 3.92
N ARG A 18 19.00 4.53 3.56
CA ARG A 18 19.95 5.36 4.33
C ARG A 18 19.51 6.82 4.42
N LEU A 19 18.95 7.37 3.34
CA LEU A 19 18.37 8.73 3.33
C LEU A 19 17.12 8.81 4.22
N CYS A 20 16.38 7.72 4.34
CA CYS A 20 15.17 7.61 5.16
C CYS A 20 15.43 7.26 6.62
N LYS A 21 16.67 7.30 7.13
CA LYS A 21 17.03 6.83 8.48
C LYS A 21 16.19 7.43 9.63
N LYS A 22 15.70 8.66 9.47
CA LYS A 22 14.82 9.33 10.45
C LYS A 22 13.36 8.87 10.37
N GLN A 23 12.93 8.37 9.21
CA GLN A 23 11.60 7.82 8.94
C GLN A 23 11.68 6.28 8.90
N ARG A 24 11.88 5.69 10.08
CA ARG A 24 12.19 4.25 10.23
C ARG A 24 11.13 3.30 9.65
N LEU A 25 9.91 3.78 9.41
CA LEU A 25 8.82 2.98 8.85
C LEU A 25 9.14 2.43 7.46
N TRP A 26 9.82 3.22 6.60
CA TRP A 26 10.23 2.75 5.26
C TRP A 26 11.16 1.55 5.33
N GLY A 27 12.17 1.64 6.20
CA GLY A 27 13.09 0.54 6.47
C GLY A 27 12.34 -0.66 7.04
N PHE A 28 11.51 -0.46 8.06
CA PHE A 28 10.73 -1.53 8.67
C PHE A 28 9.88 -2.30 7.64
N LEU A 29 9.10 -1.60 6.82
CA LEU A 29 8.22 -2.24 5.83
C LEU A 29 9.02 -3.02 4.78
N ARG A 30 10.13 -2.44 4.27
CA ARG A 30 10.97 -3.13 3.27
C ARG A 30 11.68 -4.38 3.81
N HIS A 31 12.17 -4.35 5.05
CA HIS A 31 12.90 -5.49 5.62
C HIS A 31 11.98 -6.63 6.04
N ASN A 32 10.71 -6.34 6.35
CA ASN A 32 9.80 -7.33 6.93
C ASN A 32 8.69 -7.80 5.97
N ARG A 33 8.78 -7.50 4.66
CA ARG A 33 7.76 -7.87 3.68
C ARG A 33 7.38 -9.36 3.75
N ASP A 34 8.36 -10.24 3.89
CA ASP A 34 8.13 -11.69 3.92
C ASP A 34 7.35 -12.11 5.17
N LEU A 35 7.57 -11.43 6.31
CA LEU A 35 6.83 -11.66 7.55
C LEU A 35 5.40 -11.10 7.52
N LEU A 36 5.20 -10.00 6.78
CA LEU A 36 3.89 -9.38 6.59
C LEU A 36 2.97 -10.24 5.72
N PHE A 37 3.53 -10.95 4.74
CA PHE A 37 2.81 -11.85 3.85
C PHE A 37 3.10 -13.31 4.19
N ASN A 38 2.85 -13.68 5.46
CA ASN A 38 2.84 -15.08 5.88
C ASN A 38 1.71 -15.86 5.17
N ASP A 39 1.67 -17.17 5.39
CA ASP A 39 0.71 -18.05 4.72
C ASP A 39 -0.75 -17.62 4.94
N ASP A 40 -1.11 -17.21 6.16
CA ASP A 40 -2.48 -16.75 6.47
C ASP A 40 -2.87 -15.50 5.70
N VAL A 41 -1.99 -14.49 5.65
CA VAL A 41 -2.23 -13.26 4.88
C VAL A 41 -2.28 -13.56 3.39
N VAL A 42 -1.42 -14.44 2.89
CA VAL A 42 -1.41 -14.85 1.48
C VAL A 42 -2.71 -15.58 1.13
N GLU A 43 -3.22 -16.44 2.00
CA GLU A 43 -4.48 -17.15 1.78
C GLU A 43 -5.67 -16.20 1.82
N ALA A 44 -5.73 -15.29 2.81
CA ALA A 44 -6.76 -14.26 2.86
C ALA A 44 -6.73 -13.34 1.62
N LEU A 45 -5.54 -13.00 1.13
CA LEU A 45 -5.34 -12.22 -0.10
C LEU A 45 -5.83 -12.96 -1.35
N ARG A 46 -5.64 -14.29 -1.42
CA ARG A 46 -6.21 -15.13 -2.49
C ARG A 46 -7.74 -15.15 -2.41
N GLY A 47 -8.30 -15.24 -1.21
CA GLY A 47 -9.74 -15.20 -0.93
C GLY A 47 -10.44 -13.94 -1.44
N LEU A 48 -9.75 -12.78 -1.46
CA LEU A 48 -10.28 -11.54 -2.08
C LEU A 48 -10.50 -11.66 -3.60
N HIS A 49 -9.82 -12.62 -4.24
CA HIS A 49 -9.69 -12.70 -5.69
C HIS A 49 -10.24 -14.00 -6.29
N THR A 50 -10.87 -14.88 -5.50
CA THR A 50 -11.47 -16.16 -5.96
C THR A 50 -12.58 -15.98 -7.00
N ASN A 51 -13.18 -14.79 -7.09
CA ASN A 51 -14.18 -14.43 -8.11
C ASN A 51 -13.59 -13.79 -9.40
N TRP A 52 -12.27 -13.73 -9.54
CA TRP A 52 -11.60 -13.17 -10.72
C TRP A 52 -11.12 -14.32 -11.63
N GLY A 53 -11.57 -14.27 -12.89
CA GLY A 53 -11.23 -15.25 -13.92
C GLY A 53 -9.74 -15.58 -13.97
N GLN A 54 -9.47 -16.87 -14.17
CA GLN A 54 -8.14 -17.48 -14.12
C GLN A 54 -7.08 -16.70 -14.91
N GLY A 55 -5.91 -16.48 -14.30
CA GLY A 55 -4.67 -16.25 -15.06
C GLY A 55 -3.80 -15.05 -14.70
N ARG A 56 -4.17 -14.17 -13.76
CA ARG A 56 -3.26 -13.08 -13.33
C ARG A 56 -2.38 -13.48 -12.14
N PRO A 57 -1.05 -13.27 -12.21
CA PRO A 57 -0.13 -13.74 -11.19
C PRO A 57 -0.33 -13.04 -9.83
N PRO A 58 -0.12 -13.75 -8.70
CA PRO A 58 -0.37 -13.29 -7.33
C PRO A 58 0.54 -12.12 -6.90
N GLU A 59 1.63 -11.86 -7.62
CA GLU A 59 2.60 -10.82 -7.30
C GLU A 59 2.00 -9.40 -7.36
N ASN A 60 1.15 -9.14 -8.35
CA ASN A 60 0.38 -7.89 -8.44
C ASN A 60 -0.52 -7.67 -7.22
N LEU A 61 -0.89 -8.73 -6.49
CA LEU A 61 -1.75 -8.63 -5.31
C LEU A 61 -0.95 -8.26 -4.06
N ARG A 62 0.23 -8.87 -3.86
CA ARG A 62 1.13 -8.49 -2.75
C ARG A 62 1.56 -7.04 -2.87
N GLN A 63 1.88 -6.57 -4.08
CA GLN A 63 2.23 -5.16 -4.28
C GLN A 63 1.03 -4.22 -4.02
N LYS A 64 -0.21 -4.58 -4.41
CA LYS A 64 -1.40 -3.78 -4.08
C LYS A 64 -1.68 -3.74 -2.57
N ALA A 65 -1.56 -4.88 -1.90
CA ALA A 65 -1.70 -4.99 -0.47
C ALA A 65 -0.66 -4.14 0.26
N MET A 66 0.61 -4.19 -0.17
CA MET A 66 1.67 -3.35 0.39
C MET A 66 1.45 -1.86 0.09
N ALA A 67 0.96 -1.51 -1.10
CA ALA A 67 0.58 -0.13 -1.42
C ALA A 67 -0.56 0.37 -0.52
N MET A 68 -1.50 -0.49 -0.13
CA MET A 68 -2.56 -0.16 0.83
C MET A 68 -1.99 0.07 2.24
N VAL A 69 -1.02 -0.73 2.69
CA VAL A 69 -0.31 -0.48 3.96
C VAL A 69 0.36 0.89 3.94
N LEU A 70 1.05 1.24 2.85
CA LEU A 70 1.65 2.57 2.66
C LEU A 70 0.60 3.67 2.68
N GLN A 71 -0.52 3.50 1.96
CA GLN A 71 -1.61 4.47 1.97
C GLN A 71 -2.14 4.73 3.37
N VAL A 72 -2.43 3.66 4.11
CA VAL A 72 -3.00 3.76 5.45
C VAL A 72 -2.00 4.42 6.40
N ALA A 73 -0.76 3.95 6.42
CA ALA A 73 0.25 4.42 7.36
C ALA A 73 0.75 5.86 7.10
N PHE A 74 0.63 6.34 5.86
CA PHE A 74 1.03 7.69 5.46
C PHE A 74 -0.14 8.63 5.13
N GLY A 75 -1.39 8.17 5.24
CA GLY A 75 -2.57 8.98 4.95
C GLY A 75 -2.69 9.42 3.49
N VAL A 76 -2.35 8.55 2.54
CA VAL A 76 -2.31 8.87 1.10
C VAL A 76 -3.61 8.49 0.41
N ALA A 77 -4.20 9.42 -0.35
CA ALA A 77 -5.41 9.19 -1.12
C ALA A 77 -5.19 8.28 -2.34
N ASP A 78 -6.25 7.57 -2.78
CA ASP A 78 -6.17 6.61 -3.89
C ASP A 78 -5.60 7.19 -5.20
N HIS A 79 -5.88 8.46 -5.51
CA HIS A 79 -5.44 9.12 -6.74
C HIS A 79 -3.93 9.45 -6.76
N GLU A 80 -3.31 9.58 -5.59
CA GLU A 80 -1.88 9.88 -5.46
C GLU A 80 -1.01 8.64 -5.66
N VAL A 81 -1.56 7.46 -5.39
CA VAL A 81 -0.80 6.19 -5.36
C VAL A 81 -0.14 5.87 -6.70
N PRO A 82 -0.81 5.95 -7.87
CA PRO A 82 -0.16 5.79 -9.16
C PRO A 82 1.05 6.70 -9.34
N THR A 83 0.90 7.99 -9.01
CA THR A 83 1.98 8.99 -9.10
C THR A 83 3.15 8.62 -8.19
N LEU A 84 2.88 8.30 -6.92
CA LEU A 84 3.91 7.95 -5.94
C LEU A 84 4.68 6.69 -6.30
N THR A 85 4.08 5.74 -7.03
CA THR A 85 4.82 4.58 -7.54
C THR A 85 5.88 4.93 -8.58
N VAL A 86 5.83 6.12 -9.18
CA VAL A 86 6.81 6.59 -10.17
C VAL A 86 7.76 7.62 -9.56
N VAL A 87 7.23 8.61 -8.85
CA VAL A 87 8.02 9.79 -8.44
C VAL A 87 8.71 9.62 -7.09
N ASP A 88 8.30 8.64 -6.28
CA ASP A 88 8.85 8.43 -4.94
C ASP A 88 9.60 7.09 -4.86
N GLN A 89 10.93 7.17 -4.87
CA GLN A 89 11.80 6.00 -4.75
C GLN A 89 11.54 5.22 -3.45
N ARG A 90 11.03 5.84 -2.38
CA ARG A 90 10.72 5.14 -1.12
C ARG A 90 9.57 4.16 -1.30
N TRP A 91 8.54 4.57 -2.04
CA TRP A 91 7.44 3.71 -2.45
C TRP A 91 7.95 2.55 -3.30
N GLN A 92 8.79 2.86 -4.30
CA GLN A 92 9.33 1.83 -5.18
C GLN A 92 10.18 0.80 -4.45
N VAL A 93 11.00 1.22 -3.48
CA VAL A 93 11.78 0.31 -2.63
C VAL A 93 10.84 -0.64 -1.89
N VAL A 94 9.86 -0.12 -1.15
CA VAL A 94 8.94 -0.96 -0.36
C VAL A 94 8.14 -1.90 -1.28
N LEU A 95 7.69 -1.42 -2.44
CA LEU A 95 6.93 -2.20 -3.42
C LEU A 95 7.78 -3.18 -4.26
N GLY A 96 9.12 -3.13 -4.15
CA GLY A 96 10.02 -3.99 -4.91
C GLY A 96 10.06 -3.67 -6.41
N CYS A 97 9.89 -2.41 -6.78
CA CYS A 97 9.85 -1.95 -8.16
C CYS A 97 10.74 -0.72 -8.40
N LEU A 98 11.91 -0.65 -7.75
CA LEU A 98 12.84 0.47 -7.90
C LEU A 98 13.25 0.67 -9.36
N GLY A 99 13.09 1.89 -9.86
CA GLY A 99 13.46 2.28 -11.23
C GLY A 99 12.33 2.19 -12.26
N ILE A 100 11.08 1.88 -11.85
CA ILE A 100 9.96 1.97 -12.79
C ILE A 100 9.68 3.42 -13.18
N GLU A 101 9.37 3.63 -14.46
CA GLU A 101 9.04 4.95 -15.03
C GLU A 101 7.55 5.08 -15.38
N LYS A 102 6.77 4.01 -15.16
CA LYS A 102 5.34 3.98 -15.42
C LYS A 102 4.59 3.59 -14.14
N PRO A 103 3.38 4.11 -13.90
CA PRO A 103 2.62 3.77 -12.72
C PRO A 103 2.42 2.26 -12.58
N LEU A 104 2.67 1.74 -11.37
CA LEU A 104 2.51 0.32 -11.07
C LEU A 104 1.02 -0.10 -11.14
N PHE A 105 0.12 0.83 -10.80
CA PHE A 105 -1.33 0.64 -10.82
C PHE A 105 -2.04 1.86 -11.39
N SER A 106 -3.25 1.67 -11.91
CA SER A 106 -4.19 2.78 -12.14
C SER A 106 -4.94 3.15 -10.86
N GLN A 107 -5.43 4.39 -10.75
CA GLN A 107 -6.25 4.82 -9.62
C GLN A 107 -7.47 3.90 -9.41
N GLY A 108 -8.17 3.54 -10.48
CA GLY A 108 -9.31 2.62 -10.40
C GLY A 108 -8.92 1.22 -9.88
N THR A 109 -7.69 0.77 -10.14
CA THR A 109 -7.17 -0.48 -9.59
C THR A 109 -6.95 -0.37 -8.08
N VAL A 110 -6.39 0.76 -7.63
CA VAL A 110 -6.13 1.05 -6.21
C VAL A 110 -7.45 1.10 -5.42
N TYR A 111 -8.39 1.94 -5.87
CA TYR A 111 -9.70 2.09 -5.25
C TYR A 111 -10.45 0.74 -5.15
N ASN A 112 -10.57 0.01 -6.26
CA ASN A 112 -11.29 -1.26 -6.29
C ASN A 112 -10.67 -2.32 -5.38
N PHE A 113 -9.33 -2.34 -5.28
CA PHE A 113 -8.65 -3.24 -4.35
C PHE A 113 -8.96 -2.86 -2.90
N ARG A 114 -8.84 -1.58 -2.53
CA ARG A 114 -9.09 -1.10 -1.17
C ARG A 114 -10.53 -1.37 -0.72
N VAL A 115 -11.52 -1.06 -1.56
CA VAL A 115 -12.94 -1.33 -1.25
C VAL A 115 -13.19 -2.81 -0.99
N ARG A 116 -12.63 -3.71 -1.81
CA ARG A 116 -12.77 -5.16 -1.62
C ARG A 116 -12.04 -5.65 -0.37
N ALA A 117 -10.83 -5.14 -0.13
CA ALA A 117 -10.04 -5.47 1.04
C ALA A 117 -10.76 -5.10 2.34
N MET A 118 -11.42 -3.95 2.37
CA MET A 118 -12.26 -3.52 3.50
C MET A 118 -13.50 -4.39 3.63
N ALA A 119 -14.26 -4.59 2.55
CA ALA A 119 -15.50 -5.36 2.56
C ALA A 119 -15.30 -6.83 2.93
N GLY A 120 -14.17 -7.42 2.52
CA GLY A 120 -13.80 -8.81 2.83
C GLY A 120 -12.99 -8.99 4.11
N GLY A 121 -12.80 -7.95 4.93
CA GLY A 121 -12.04 -8.01 6.19
C GLY A 121 -10.52 -8.16 6.04
N PHE A 122 -10.00 -8.37 4.82
CA PHE A 122 -8.58 -8.51 4.55
C PHE A 122 -7.75 -7.30 4.99
N ALA A 123 -8.28 -6.08 4.85
CA ALA A 123 -7.58 -4.88 5.29
C ALA A 123 -7.24 -4.93 6.79
N GLN A 124 -8.19 -5.36 7.61
CA GLN A 124 -7.97 -5.56 9.04
C GLN A 124 -6.89 -6.63 9.28
N VAL A 125 -7.00 -7.80 8.63
CA VAL A 125 -6.02 -8.88 8.77
C VAL A 125 -4.59 -8.41 8.45
N LEU A 126 -4.40 -7.71 7.34
CA LEU A 126 -3.08 -7.23 6.92
C LEU A 126 -2.52 -6.15 7.86
N LEU A 127 -3.36 -5.21 8.30
CA LEU A 127 -2.93 -4.10 9.16
C LEU A 127 -2.59 -4.59 10.57
N GLU A 128 -3.40 -5.51 11.12
CA GLU A 128 -3.10 -6.20 12.37
C GLU A 128 -1.77 -6.97 12.27
N ARG A 129 -1.59 -7.75 11.20
CA ARG A 129 -0.32 -8.46 10.96
C ARG A 129 0.87 -7.49 10.90
N THR A 130 0.68 -6.31 10.31
CA THR A 130 1.74 -5.30 10.25
C THR A 130 2.14 -4.79 11.64
N ILE A 131 1.16 -4.62 12.54
CA ILE A 131 1.40 -4.23 13.94
C ILE A 131 2.06 -5.37 14.73
N GLU A 132 1.62 -6.61 14.51
CA GLU A 132 2.23 -7.80 15.11
C GLU A 132 3.70 -7.95 14.73
N VAL A 133 4.02 -7.83 13.45
CA VAL A 133 5.40 -7.90 12.96
C VAL A 133 6.25 -6.76 13.55
N ALA A 134 5.69 -5.56 13.74
CA ALA A 134 6.39 -4.47 14.44
C ALA A 134 6.71 -4.84 15.90
N ARG A 135 5.79 -5.52 16.59
CA ARG A 135 5.96 -6.01 17.96
C ARG A 135 6.98 -7.15 18.04
N GLU A 136 6.89 -8.15 17.18
CA GLU A 136 7.76 -9.33 17.13
C GLU A 136 9.21 -8.95 16.84
N THR A 137 9.42 -8.14 15.80
CA THR A 137 10.76 -7.79 15.31
C THR A 137 11.40 -6.63 16.08
N LYS A 138 10.59 -5.87 16.84
CA LYS A 138 10.98 -4.57 17.43
C LYS A 138 11.55 -3.59 16.39
N GLY A 139 11.23 -3.80 15.10
CA GLY A 139 11.74 -2.99 13.99
C GLY A 139 11.10 -1.60 13.90
N PHE A 140 9.91 -1.45 14.47
CA PHE A 140 9.18 -0.19 14.60
C PHE A 140 8.34 -0.20 15.89
N ASP A 141 8.01 0.97 16.44
CA ASP A 141 7.15 1.06 17.61
C ASP A 141 5.70 0.67 17.22
N HIS A 142 5.26 -0.51 17.69
CA HIS A 142 3.94 -1.06 17.39
C HIS A 142 2.78 -0.18 17.88
N LYS A 143 2.94 0.56 18.98
CA LYS A 143 1.91 1.49 19.50
C LYS A 143 1.81 2.71 18.61
N ARG A 144 2.95 3.25 18.18
CA ARG A 144 2.98 4.35 17.20
C ARG A 144 2.36 3.91 15.87
N LEU A 145 2.65 2.70 15.40
CA LEU A 145 2.08 2.18 14.16
C LEU A 145 0.57 2.02 14.27
N ARG A 146 0.07 1.47 15.40
CA ARG A 146 -1.37 1.42 15.71
C ARG A 146 -2.01 2.80 15.60
N VAL A 147 -1.44 3.81 16.24
CA VAL A 147 -1.97 5.19 16.19
C VAL A 147 -2.03 5.72 14.74
N LEU A 148 -0.99 5.49 13.93
CA LEU A 148 -0.98 5.92 12.52
C LEU A 148 -2.09 5.23 11.71
N ILE A 149 -2.30 3.93 11.94
CA ILE A 149 -3.31 3.13 11.28
C ILE A 149 -4.71 3.58 11.71
N ASP A 150 -4.98 3.64 13.02
CA ASP A 150 -6.29 3.99 13.56
C ASP A 150 -6.72 5.43 13.23
N SER A 151 -5.76 6.33 13.02
CA SER A 151 -6.03 7.72 12.62
C SER A 151 -6.23 7.89 11.11
N SER A 152 -6.09 6.81 10.32
CA SER A 152 -6.15 6.89 8.87
C SER A 152 -7.59 7.11 8.40
N PRO A 153 -7.88 8.16 7.60
CA PRO A 153 -9.22 8.41 7.07
C PRO A 153 -9.69 7.30 6.11
N LEU A 154 -8.79 6.43 5.69
CA LEU A 154 -9.07 5.30 4.80
C LEU A 154 -9.76 4.12 5.50
N LEU A 155 -9.77 4.07 6.84
CA LEU A 155 -10.29 2.94 7.64
C LEU A 155 -11.68 3.16 8.27
N GLY A 156 -12.20 4.40 8.36
CA GLY A 156 -13.46 4.66 9.06
C GLY A 156 -14.23 5.93 8.66
N ALA A 157 -15.47 5.72 8.20
CA ALA A 157 -16.69 6.54 8.26
C ALA A 157 -16.61 8.09 8.20
N GLY A 158 -15.79 8.65 7.32
CA GLY A 158 -15.76 10.09 7.07
C GLY A 158 -15.78 10.42 5.59
N ARG A 159 -16.86 10.08 4.87
CA ARG A 159 -17.22 10.88 3.69
C ARG A 159 -17.71 12.22 4.23
N VAL A 160 -16.80 13.17 4.38
CA VAL A 160 -17.20 14.57 4.27
C VAL A 160 -17.44 14.77 2.77
N GLU A 161 -18.71 14.67 2.37
CA GLU A 161 -19.12 15.41 1.19
C GLU A 161 -19.04 16.86 1.58
N ASP A 162 -18.01 17.57 1.11
CA ASP A 162 -17.95 19.03 1.04
C ASP A 162 -16.73 19.37 0.15
N GLY A 163 -16.85 19.98 -1.03
CA GLY A 163 -18.03 20.52 -1.65
C GLY A 163 -17.81 20.75 -3.15
N ASN A 164 -18.93 20.87 -3.86
CA ASN A 164 -19.16 21.90 -4.85
C ASN A 164 -17.90 22.47 -5.52
N GLY A 165 -17.34 21.74 -6.48
CA GLY A 165 -16.57 22.39 -7.54
C GLY A 165 -17.53 23.32 -8.29
N PRO A 166 -17.14 24.58 -8.57
CA PRO A 166 -18.05 25.54 -9.19
C PRO A 166 -18.58 24.96 -10.49
N ALA A 167 -19.90 25.05 -10.67
CA ALA A 167 -20.55 24.85 -11.95
C ALA A 167 -19.74 25.59 -13.02
N CYS A 168 -19.25 24.86 -14.02
CA CYS A 168 -18.73 25.47 -15.23
C CYS A 168 -19.83 26.41 -15.77
N PRO A 169 -19.56 27.70 -15.98
CA PRO A 169 -20.54 28.56 -16.61
C PRO A 169 -20.70 28.12 -18.07
N ASP A 170 -21.96 27.83 -18.44
CA ASP A 170 -22.37 27.68 -19.83
C ASP A 170 -21.87 28.90 -20.62
N HIS A 171 -21.01 28.66 -21.61
CA HIS A 171 -20.72 29.64 -22.64
C HIS A 171 -21.72 29.44 -23.78
N PRO A 172 -22.64 30.38 -24.05
CA PRO A 172 -23.28 30.46 -25.34
C PRO A 172 -22.30 31.15 -26.29
N ILE A 173 -21.90 30.48 -27.37
CA ILE A 173 -21.34 31.16 -28.52
C ILE A 173 -22.40 31.09 -29.61
N GLY A 174 -22.90 32.28 -29.98
CA GLY A 174 -23.81 32.48 -31.09
C GLY A 174 -23.14 32.38 -32.45
#